data_AF-A0AAD0TB83-F1
#
_entry.id   AF-A0AAD0TB83-F1
#
_cell.length_a   1.000
_cell.length_b   1.000
_cell.length_c   1.000
_cell.angle_alpha   90.00
_cell.angle_beta   90.00
_cell.angle_gamma   90.00
#
_symmetry.space_group_name_H-M   'P 1'
#
loop_
_entity.id
_entity.type
_entity.pdbx_description
1 polymer ?
#
loop_
_entity_poly.entity_id
_entity_poly.type
_entity_poly.pdbx_seq_one_letter_code
_entity_poly.pdbx_strand_id
1 'polypeptide(L)'
;MTDHTSALPEATRDALEQHQEAMARYQALRERLVILGQRLEKHRNTTAAATAQSDLAGTTWRAKFHAADGELTKEIRDLKREELDARELAEEYGHLVEALEPEFGLMQLDTAEAFLDAERRREAAHDLYALHFLESTAAAVFALPEGQALVAALARYQPTLGRELAKHPAFEPDARAPTQQRISEALEQRQGQVLNALVQKATADPVEHQDDPIWQQLEPVAQGDLEIPKGQIGSVAHRKRRRQELEALSNPQKQPASAE
;
A
#
# COMPACT_ATOMS: atom_id res chain seq x y z
N MET A 1 17.94 -22.81 0.85
CA MET A 1 17.89 -21.35 0.69
C MET A 1 19.00 -20.82 1.55
N THR A 2 20.07 -20.34 0.93
CA THR A 2 21.32 -19.97 1.61
C THR A 2 21.16 -18.67 2.39
N ASP A 3 21.58 -18.68 3.67
CA ASP A 3 21.53 -17.60 4.66
C ASP A 3 22.36 -16.36 4.26
N HIS A 4 22.00 -15.68 3.17
CA HIS A 4 22.61 -14.41 2.78
C HIS A 4 22.26 -13.28 3.76
N THR A 5 21.22 -13.45 4.58
CA THR A 5 20.82 -12.51 5.63
C THR A 5 21.74 -12.56 6.85
N SER A 6 22.40 -13.68 7.17
CA SER A 6 23.21 -13.81 8.39
C SER A 6 24.42 -12.85 8.46
N ALA A 7 24.94 -12.46 7.29
CA ALA A 7 26.09 -11.56 7.14
C ALA A 7 25.75 -10.06 7.16
N LEU A 8 24.46 -9.71 7.17
CA LEU A 8 24.02 -8.33 7.19
C LEU A 8 24.14 -7.72 8.61
N PRO A 9 24.30 -6.39 8.72
CA PRO A 9 24.19 -5.69 9.99
C PRO A 9 22.87 -6.00 10.68
N GLU A 10 22.89 -6.09 12.01
CA GLU A 10 21.72 -6.44 12.83
C GLU A 10 20.52 -5.57 12.49
N ALA A 11 20.69 -4.24 12.46
CA ALA A 11 19.63 -3.29 12.12
C ALA A 11 19.01 -3.54 10.73
N THR A 12 19.81 -3.94 9.74
CA THR A 12 19.32 -4.26 8.39
C THR A 12 18.53 -5.56 8.38
N ARG A 13 18.98 -6.59 9.11
CA ARG A 13 18.23 -7.86 9.24
C ARG A 13 16.90 -7.64 9.94
N ASP A 14 16.90 -6.93 11.05
CA ASP A 14 15.70 -6.65 11.83
C ASP A 14 14.67 -5.88 10.99
N ALA A 15 15.12 -4.91 10.19
CA ALA A 15 14.24 -4.16 9.29
C ALA A 15 13.65 -5.04 8.18
N LEU A 16 14.46 -5.96 7.59
CA LEU A 16 13.99 -6.92 6.60
C LEU A 16 12.96 -7.90 7.19
N GLU A 17 13.22 -8.43 8.38
CA GLU A 17 12.29 -9.33 9.08
C GLU A 17 10.97 -8.61 9.39
N GLN A 18 11.03 -7.40 9.93
CA GLN A 18 9.85 -6.58 10.20
C GLN A 18 9.04 -6.28 8.94
N HIS A 19 9.69 -5.99 7.81
CA HIS A 19 9.03 -5.83 6.51
C HIS A 19 8.33 -7.13 6.08
N GLN A 20 9.02 -8.27 6.16
CA GLN A 20 8.45 -9.58 5.80
C GLN A 20 7.23 -9.93 6.66
N GLU A 21 7.28 -9.69 7.98
CA GLU A 21 6.14 -9.90 8.89
C GLU A 21 4.94 -9.02 8.52
N ALA A 22 5.18 -7.73 8.25
CA ALA A 22 4.12 -6.81 7.87
C ALA A 22 3.53 -7.15 6.50
N MET A 23 4.35 -7.58 5.56
CA MET A 23 3.92 -8.08 4.26
C MET A 23 3.06 -9.34 4.39
N ALA A 24 3.46 -10.31 5.22
CA ALA A 24 2.69 -11.50 5.47
C ALA A 24 1.32 -11.17 6.09
N ARG A 25 1.27 -10.21 7.03
CA ARG A 25 0.02 -9.71 7.61
C ARG A 25 -0.87 -9.04 6.56
N TYR A 26 -0.30 -8.18 5.73
CA TYR A 26 -1.03 -7.52 4.64
C TYR A 26 -1.61 -8.55 3.66
N GLN A 27 -0.82 -9.53 3.23
CA GLN A 27 -1.27 -10.60 2.32
C GLN A 27 -2.41 -11.42 2.92
N ALA A 28 -2.30 -11.81 4.18
CA ALA A 28 -3.36 -12.56 4.86
C ALA A 28 -4.68 -11.78 4.95
N LEU A 29 -4.62 -10.46 5.17
CA LEU A 29 -5.81 -9.60 5.15
C LEU A 29 -6.37 -9.43 3.73
N ARG A 30 -5.49 -9.25 2.74
CA ARG A 30 -5.88 -9.14 1.33
C ARG A 30 -6.61 -10.39 0.84
N GLU A 31 -6.13 -11.58 1.18
CA GLU A 31 -6.81 -12.84 0.84
C GLU A 31 -8.22 -12.90 1.45
N ARG A 32 -8.37 -12.54 2.72
CA ARG A 32 -9.67 -12.48 3.39
C ARG A 32 -10.60 -11.46 2.75
N LEU A 33 -10.08 -10.29 2.37
CA LEU A 33 -10.82 -9.26 1.68
C LEU A 33 -11.35 -9.76 0.33
N VAL A 34 -10.53 -10.47 -0.44
CA VAL A 34 -10.94 -11.05 -1.73
C VAL A 34 -12.06 -12.07 -1.53
N ILE A 35 -11.92 -12.98 -0.57
CA ILE A 35 -12.94 -14.00 -0.27
C ILE A 35 -14.27 -13.32 0.14
N LEU A 36 -14.21 -12.31 1.00
CA LEU A 36 -15.38 -11.57 1.45
C LEU A 36 -16.03 -10.79 0.31
N GLY A 37 -15.24 -10.13 -0.54
CA GLY A 37 -15.72 -9.41 -1.72
C GLY A 37 -16.40 -10.32 -2.72
N GLN A 38 -15.84 -11.50 -3.01
CA GLN A 38 -16.47 -12.50 -3.87
C GLN A 38 -17.81 -12.98 -3.31
N ARG A 39 -17.89 -13.19 -1.99
CA ARG A 39 -19.13 -13.59 -1.32
C ARG A 39 -20.19 -12.48 -1.39
N LEU A 40 -19.80 -11.23 -1.13
CA LEU A 40 -20.68 -10.08 -1.23
C LEU A 40 -21.24 -9.93 -2.65
N GLU A 41 -20.37 -10.00 -3.66
CA GLU A 41 -20.75 -9.88 -5.06
C GLU A 41 -21.67 -11.02 -5.52
N LYS A 42 -21.41 -12.25 -5.04
CA LYS A 42 -22.32 -13.39 -5.24
C LYS A 42 -23.72 -13.06 -4.71
N HIS A 43 -23.84 -12.56 -3.48
CA HIS A 43 -25.14 -12.25 -2.90
C HIS A 43 -25.85 -11.12 -3.64
N ARG A 44 -25.14 -10.06 -4.03
CA ARG A 44 -25.68 -8.97 -4.88
C ARG A 44 -26.24 -9.48 -6.20
N ASN A 45 -25.48 -10.33 -6.89
CA ASN A 45 -25.93 -10.93 -8.15
C ASN A 45 -27.17 -11.81 -7.96
N THR A 46 -27.24 -12.58 -6.88
CA THR A 46 -28.42 -13.40 -6.57
C THR A 46 -29.63 -12.53 -6.23
N THR A 47 -29.48 -11.47 -5.44
CA THR A 47 -30.55 -10.49 -5.18
C THR A 47 -31.06 -9.90 -6.48
N ALA A 48 -30.18 -9.39 -7.33
CA ALA A 48 -30.55 -8.78 -8.61
C ALA A 48 -31.28 -9.76 -9.53
N ALA A 49 -30.83 -11.02 -9.59
CA ALA A 49 -31.49 -12.06 -10.37
C ALA A 49 -32.90 -12.39 -9.82
N ALA A 50 -33.04 -12.52 -8.50
CA ALA A 50 -34.32 -12.78 -7.85
C ALA A 50 -35.30 -11.63 -8.01
N THR A 51 -34.84 -10.37 -7.91
CA THR A 51 -35.63 -9.17 -8.22
C THR A 51 -36.11 -9.19 -9.66
N ALA A 52 -35.22 -9.45 -10.62
CA ALA A 52 -35.58 -9.51 -12.03
C ALA A 52 -36.61 -10.63 -12.33
N GLN A 53 -36.48 -11.78 -11.68
CA GLN A 53 -37.45 -12.88 -11.79
C GLN A 53 -38.82 -12.49 -11.20
N SER A 54 -38.82 -11.86 -10.02
CA SER A 54 -40.04 -11.36 -9.37
C SER A 54 -40.77 -10.34 -10.25
N ASP A 55 -40.04 -9.38 -10.84
CA ASP A 55 -40.60 -8.37 -11.73
C ASP A 55 -41.19 -9.00 -13.00
N LEU A 56 -40.50 -9.96 -13.61
CA LEU A 56 -40.96 -10.67 -14.80
C LEU A 56 -42.22 -11.50 -14.51
N ALA A 57 -42.22 -12.28 -13.42
CA ALA A 57 -43.36 -13.08 -13.01
C ALA A 57 -44.56 -12.17 -12.66
N GLY A 58 -44.33 -11.06 -11.94
CA GLY A 58 -45.36 -10.11 -11.56
C GLY A 58 -45.98 -9.35 -12.74
N THR A 59 -45.17 -8.92 -13.71
CA THR A 59 -45.66 -8.29 -14.94
C THR A 59 -46.46 -9.27 -15.80
N THR A 60 -45.98 -10.50 -15.95
CA THR A 60 -46.67 -11.57 -16.69
C THR A 60 -47.98 -11.96 -16.01
N TRP A 61 -47.97 -12.09 -14.68
CA TRP A 61 -49.15 -12.37 -13.87
C TRP A 61 -50.23 -11.31 -14.08
N ARG A 62 -49.90 -10.02 -13.94
CA ARG A 62 -50.85 -8.92 -14.15
C ARG A 62 -51.45 -8.96 -15.55
N ALA A 63 -50.61 -9.15 -16.58
CA ALA A 63 -51.07 -9.21 -17.96
C ALA A 63 -52.06 -10.36 -18.19
N LYS A 64 -51.77 -11.57 -17.69
CA LYS A 64 -52.67 -12.73 -17.83
C LYS A 64 -53.94 -12.61 -16.98
N PHE A 65 -53.83 -12.08 -15.77
CA PHE A 65 -54.98 -11.82 -14.90
C PHE A 65 -55.95 -10.82 -15.51
N HIS A 66 -55.44 -9.74 -16.11
CA HIS A 66 -56.27 -8.77 -16.84
C HIS A 66 -56.87 -9.37 -18.12
N ALA A 67 -56.11 -10.14 -18.88
CA ALA A 67 -56.61 -10.79 -20.10
C ALA A 67 -57.69 -11.85 -19.81
N ALA A 68 -57.69 -12.43 -18.62
CA ALA A 68 -58.70 -13.38 -18.15
C ALA A 68 -59.85 -12.72 -17.38
N ASP A 69 -60.01 -11.38 -17.46
CA ASP A 69 -61.03 -10.61 -16.74
C ASP A 69 -61.08 -10.91 -15.22
N GLY A 70 -59.93 -11.23 -14.63
CA GLY A 70 -59.80 -11.54 -13.21
C GLY A 70 -60.02 -13.01 -12.83
N GLU A 71 -60.19 -13.93 -13.79
CA GLU A 71 -60.31 -15.36 -13.49
C GLU A 71 -58.96 -15.98 -13.04
N LEU A 72 -58.96 -16.63 -11.88
CA LEU A 72 -57.76 -17.26 -11.29
C LEU A 72 -57.55 -18.70 -11.75
N THR A 73 -57.11 -18.84 -13.00
CA THR A 73 -56.65 -20.12 -13.53
C THR A 73 -55.43 -20.63 -12.77
N LYS A 74 -55.13 -21.94 -12.89
CA LYS A 74 -53.96 -22.55 -12.24
C LYS A 74 -52.66 -21.83 -12.62
N GLU A 75 -52.49 -21.56 -13.92
CA GLU A 75 -51.30 -20.88 -14.44
C GLU A 75 -51.11 -19.46 -13.88
N ILE A 76 -52.19 -18.69 -13.74
CA ILE A 76 -52.16 -17.35 -13.13
C ILE A 76 -51.78 -17.45 -11.64
N ARG A 77 -52.29 -18.45 -10.91
CA ARG A 77 -51.91 -18.69 -9.52
C ARG A 77 -50.43 -19.10 -9.39
N ASP A 78 -49.95 -19.95 -10.28
CA ASP A 78 -48.55 -20.41 -10.29
C ASP A 78 -47.60 -19.22 -10.53
N LEU A 79 -47.91 -18.32 -11.47
CA LEU A 79 -47.13 -17.08 -11.70
C LEU A 79 -47.13 -16.14 -10.49
N LYS A 80 -48.27 -16.01 -9.79
CA LYS A 80 -48.32 -15.20 -8.57
C LYS A 80 -47.47 -15.79 -7.46
N ARG A 81 -47.45 -17.12 -7.34
CA ARG A 81 -46.60 -17.81 -6.38
C ARG A 81 -45.12 -17.62 -6.70
N GLU A 82 -44.73 -17.78 -7.97
CA GLU A 82 -43.36 -17.56 -8.42
C GLU A 82 -42.87 -16.13 -8.13
N GLU A 83 -43.71 -15.12 -8.36
CA GLU A 83 -43.39 -13.73 -8.01
C GLU A 83 -43.15 -13.55 -6.51
N LEU A 84 -44.01 -14.12 -5.66
CA LEU A 84 -43.87 -14.04 -4.20
C LEU A 84 -42.60 -14.76 -3.72
N ASP A 85 -42.36 -15.98 -4.19
CA ASP A 85 -41.20 -16.79 -3.82
C ASP A 85 -39.88 -16.08 -4.24
N ALA A 86 -39.84 -15.52 -5.45
CA ALA A 86 -38.68 -14.77 -5.94
C ALA A 86 -38.46 -13.44 -5.19
N ARG A 87 -39.55 -12.76 -4.79
CA ARG A 87 -39.47 -11.53 -4.00
C ARG A 87 -38.91 -11.80 -2.60
N GLU A 88 -39.43 -12.81 -1.91
CA GLU A 88 -38.93 -13.22 -0.59
C GLU A 88 -37.45 -13.59 -0.66
N LEU A 89 -37.05 -14.35 -1.71
CA LEU A 89 -35.64 -14.68 -1.93
C LEU A 89 -34.76 -13.43 -2.13
N ALA A 90 -35.24 -12.44 -2.89
CA ALA A 90 -34.53 -11.19 -3.10
C ALA A 90 -34.36 -10.40 -1.80
N GLU A 91 -35.40 -10.34 -0.96
CA GLU A 91 -35.39 -9.68 0.34
C GLU A 91 -34.36 -10.34 1.28
N GLU A 92 -34.37 -11.67 1.40
CA GLU A 92 -33.42 -12.40 2.26
C GLU A 92 -31.96 -12.23 1.83
N TYR A 93 -31.66 -12.32 0.52
CA TYR A 93 -30.31 -12.03 0.05
C TYR A 93 -29.95 -10.54 0.18
N GLY A 94 -30.93 -9.63 0.08
CA GLY A 94 -30.77 -8.21 0.36
C GLY A 94 -30.28 -7.97 1.79
N HIS A 95 -30.93 -8.58 2.79
CA HIS A 95 -30.50 -8.49 4.19
C HIS A 95 -29.09 -9.06 4.40
N LEU A 96 -28.73 -10.14 3.71
CA LEU A 96 -27.37 -10.68 3.75
C LEU A 96 -26.34 -9.70 3.17
N VAL A 97 -26.65 -9.02 2.07
CA VAL A 97 -25.79 -7.97 1.50
C VAL A 97 -25.63 -6.83 2.51
N GLU A 98 -26.73 -6.31 3.05
CA GLU A 98 -26.72 -5.22 4.03
C GLU A 98 -25.90 -5.56 5.28
N ALA A 99 -25.95 -6.81 5.75
CA ALA A 99 -25.13 -7.27 6.87
C ALA A 99 -23.64 -7.38 6.54
N LEU A 100 -23.29 -7.78 5.31
CA LEU A 100 -21.90 -8.00 4.88
C LEU A 100 -21.20 -6.72 4.41
N GLU A 101 -21.92 -5.70 3.95
CA GLU A 101 -21.33 -4.44 3.46
C GLU A 101 -20.48 -3.71 4.53
N PRO A 102 -20.95 -3.55 5.78
CA PRO A 102 -20.14 -2.95 6.83
C PRO A 102 -18.89 -3.77 7.16
N GLU A 103 -19.01 -5.10 7.20
CA GLU A 103 -17.90 -6.02 7.46
C GLU A 103 -16.85 -5.93 6.35
N PHE A 104 -17.30 -5.86 5.09
CA PHE A 104 -16.42 -5.65 3.94
C PHE A 104 -15.69 -4.30 4.03
N GLY A 105 -16.40 -3.22 4.38
CA GLY A 105 -15.78 -1.92 4.59
C GLY A 105 -14.74 -1.91 5.71
N LEU A 106 -14.97 -2.64 6.80
CA LEU A 106 -14.00 -2.78 7.89
C LEU A 106 -12.75 -3.54 7.44
N MET A 107 -12.94 -4.63 6.69
CA MET A 107 -11.84 -5.41 6.13
C MET A 107 -11.02 -4.59 5.13
N GLN A 108 -11.66 -3.73 4.32
CA GLN A 108 -10.97 -2.80 3.43
C GLN A 108 -10.07 -1.83 4.22
N LEU A 109 -10.56 -1.30 5.35
CA LEU A 109 -9.76 -0.42 6.21
C LEU A 109 -8.59 -1.17 6.87
N ASP A 110 -8.83 -2.36 7.42
CA ASP A 110 -7.78 -3.19 8.05
C ASP A 110 -6.67 -3.53 7.05
N THR A 111 -7.06 -3.89 5.82
CA THR A 111 -6.13 -4.19 4.73
C THR A 111 -5.33 -2.94 4.33
N ALA A 112 -5.99 -1.79 4.23
CA ALA A 112 -5.33 -0.52 3.90
C ALA A 112 -4.32 -0.09 4.99
N GLU A 113 -4.64 -0.29 6.27
CA GLU A 113 -3.74 0.00 7.38
C GLU A 113 -2.52 -0.93 7.39
N ALA A 114 -2.73 -2.22 7.11
CA ALA A 114 -1.63 -3.17 6.97
C ALA A 114 -0.73 -2.86 5.75
N PHE A 115 -1.31 -2.42 4.63
CA PHE A 115 -0.56 -1.97 3.46
C PHE A 115 0.33 -0.76 3.77
N LEU A 116 -0.20 0.25 4.47
CA LEU A 116 0.59 1.42 4.87
C LEU A 116 1.72 1.05 5.84
N ASP A 117 1.49 0.13 6.77
CA ASP A 117 2.54 -0.35 7.68
C ASP A 117 3.64 -1.11 6.92
N ALA A 118 3.26 -2.00 6.01
CA ALA A 118 4.19 -2.75 5.19
C ALA A 118 5.03 -1.82 4.29
N GLU A 119 4.42 -0.84 3.63
CA GLU A 119 5.13 0.15 2.81
C GLU A 119 6.14 0.97 3.63
N ARG A 120 5.76 1.42 4.82
CA ARG A 120 6.67 2.15 5.71
C ARG A 120 7.87 1.29 6.12
N ARG A 121 7.64 0.01 6.45
CA ARG A 121 8.72 -0.92 6.83
C ARG A 121 9.59 -1.28 5.63
N ARG A 122 9.01 -1.40 4.45
CA ARG A 122 9.72 -1.58 3.17
C ARG A 122 10.68 -0.43 2.92
N GLU A 123 10.22 0.81 3.05
CA GLU A 123 11.07 2.01 2.90
C GLU A 123 12.24 2.00 3.90
N ALA A 124 11.98 1.70 5.18
CA ALA A 124 13.03 1.62 6.19
C ALA A 124 14.05 0.51 5.89
N ALA A 125 13.59 -0.69 5.50
CA ALA A 125 14.45 -1.80 5.14
C ALA A 125 15.26 -1.50 3.87
N HIS A 126 14.62 -0.87 2.88
CA HIS A 126 15.26 -0.43 1.64
C HIS A 126 16.38 0.57 1.90
N ASP A 127 16.15 1.59 2.71
CA ASP A 127 17.17 2.61 3.02
C ASP A 127 18.38 2.00 3.76
N LEU A 128 18.13 1.14 4.74
CA LEU A 128 19.20 0.47 5.49
C LEU A 128 19.99 -0.51 4.61
N TYR A 129 19.30 -1.25 3.75
CA TYR A 129 19.95 -2.19 2.84
C TYR A 129 20.73 -1.47 1.73
N ALA A 130 20.17 -0.38 1.18
CA ALA A 130 20.85 0.49 0.21
C ALA A 130 22.16 1.03 0.75
N LEU A 131 22.12 1.57 1.97
CA LEU A 131 23.30 2.12 2.62
C LEU A 131 24.35 1.03 2.85
N HIS A 132 23.97 -0.12 3.42
CA HIS A 132 24.89 -1.21 3.66
C HIS A 132 25.53 -1.75 2.36
N PHE A 133 24.72 -1.92 1.30
CA PHE A 133 25.21 -2.38 0.01
C PHE A 133 26.18 -1.38 -0.63
N LEU A 134 25.88 -0.08 -0.51
CA LEU A 134 26.76 0.99 -0.98
C LEU A 134 28.08 0.98 -0.21
N GLU A 135 28.04 0.93 1.12
CA GLU A 135 29.24 0.95 1.97
C GLU A 135 30.12 -0.28 1.73
N SER A 136 29.53 -1.47 1.68
CA SER A 136 30.26 -2.72 1.43
C SER A 136 30.89 -2.74 0.04
N THR A 137 30.16 -2.31 -1.00
CA THR A 137 30.66 -2.22 -2.37
C THR A 137 31.77 -1.16 -2.48
N ALA A 138 31.58 0.01 -1.86
CA ALA A 138 32.59 1.06 -1.85
C ALA A 138 33.86 0.59 -1.14
N ALA A 139 33.75 -0.09 0.00
CA ALA A 139 34.89 -0.66 0.70
C ALA A 139 35.65 -1.68 -0.14
N ALA A 140 34.93 -2.56 -0.86
CA ALA A 140 35.52 -3.52 -1.78
C ALA A 140 36.25 -2.83 -2.94
N VAL A 141 35.65 -1.81 -3.55
CA VAL A 141 36.27 -1.03 -4.63
C VAL A 141 37.51 -0.28 -4.13
N PHE A 142 37.45 0.35 -2.96
CA PHE A 142 38.59 1.07 -2.38
C PHE A 142 39.73 0.15 -1.91
N ALA A 143 39.48 -1.15 -1.74
CA ALA A 143 40.52 -2.13 -1.50
C ALA A 143 41.34 -2.46 -2.77
N LEU A 144 40.79 -2.23 -3.97
CA LEU A 144 41.48 -2.45 -5.25
C LEU A 144 42.52 -1.35 -5.51
N PRO A 145 43.61 -1.65 -6.26
CA PRO A 145 44.63 -0.66 -6.60
C PRO A 145 44.07 0.60 -7.27
N GLU A 146 43.11 0.42 -8.18
CA GLU A 146 42.44 1.51 -8.90
C GLU A 146 41.59 2.37 -7.95
N GLY A 147 40.90 1.74 -7.00
CA GLY A 147 40.14 2.44 -5.96
C GLY A 147 41.05 3.22 -5.01
N GLN A 148 42.19 2.64 -4.61
CA GLN A 148 43.20 3.36 -3.81
C GLN A 148 43.78 4.56 -4.56
N ALA A 149 44.03 4.43 -5.87
CA ALA A 149 44.48 5.53 -6.71
C ALA A 149 43.44 6.66 -6.79
N LEU A 150 42.15 6.32 -6.90
CA LEU A 150 41.04 7.28 -6.84
C LEU A 150 41.00 8.01 -5.49
N VAL A 151 41.06 7.29 -4.37
CA VAL A 151 41.09 7.88 -3.02
C VAL A 151 42.29 8.82 -2.86
N ALA A 152 43.47 8.41 -3.33
CA ALA A 152 44.66 9.26 -3.31
C ALA A 152 44.50 10.52 -4.18
N ALA A 153 43.85 10.42 -5.35
CA ALA A 153 43.55 11.56 -6.20
C ALA A 153 42.59 12.54 -5.52
N LEU A 154 41.52 12.04 -4.87
CA LEU A 154 40.58 12.86 -4.09
C LEU A 154 41.29 13.57 -2.93
N ALA A 155 42.13 12.87 -2.18
CA ALA A 155 42.92 13.46 -1.09
C ALA A 155 43.86 14.57 -1.60
N ARG A 156 44.50 14.38 -2.76
CA ARG A 156 45.34 15.41 -3.41
C ARG A 156 44.53 16.60 -3.95
N TYR A 157 43.26 16.40 -4.27
CA TYR A 157 42.37 17.44 -4.76
C TYR A 157 41.79 18.31 -3.62
N GLN A 158 41.69 17.78 -2.40
CA GLN A 158 41.14 18.48 -1.24
C GLN A 158 41.73 19.88 -0.99
N PRO A 159 43.06 20.12 -1.09
CA PRO A 159 43.62 21.47 -0.95
C PRO A 159 43.17 22.44 -2.04
N THR A 160 42.85 21.94 -3.24
CA THR A 160 42.29 22.77 -4.33
C THR A 160 40.88 23.23 -3.99
N LEU A 161 40.03 22.34 -3.46
CA LEU A 161 38.71 22.72 -2.94
C LEU A 161 38.81 23.79 -1.84
N GLY A 162 39.79 23.65 -0.94
CA GLY A 162 40.12 24.66 0.08
C GLY A 162 40.45 26.03 -0.50
N ARG A 163 41.33 26.07 -1.51
CA ARG A 163 41.70 27.31 -2.20
C ARG A 163 40.54 27.93 -2.97
N GLU A 164 39.68 27.12 -3.59
CA GLU A 164 38.48 27.59 -4.28
C GLU A 164 37.44 28.15 -3.29
N LEU A 165 37.38 27.62 -2.07
CA LEU A 165 36.45 28.11 -1.05
C LEU A 165 36.90 29.47 -0.52
N ALA A 166 38.20 29.62 -0.27
CA ALA A 166 38.81 30.89 0.16
C ALA A 166 38.67 32.03 -0.87
N LYS A 167 38.40 31.73 -2.14
CA LYS A 167 38.15 32.71 -3.20
C LYS A 167 36.68 33.08 -3.37
N HIS A 168 35.75 32.41 -2.68
CA HIS A 168 34.33 32.59 -2.89
C HIS A 168 33.83 33.85 -2.15
N PRO A 169 33.14 34.79 -2.82
CA PRO A 169 32.79 36.11 -2.25
C PRO A 169 31.77 36.04 -1.10
N ALA A 170 31.06 34.92 -0.95
CA ALA A 170 30.17 34.67 0.19
C ALA A 170 30.91 34.16 1.46
N PHE A 171 32.24 34.01 1.38
CA PHE A 171 33.06 33.42 2.44
C PHE A 171 33.91 34.50 3.11
N GLU A 172 33.30 35.33 3.97
CA GLU A 172 34.05 36.23 4.86
C GLU A 172 34.52 35.46 6.11
N PRO A 173 35.82 35.49 6.45
CA PRO A 173 36.33 34.88 7.67
C PRO A 173 35.98 35.78 8.85
N ASP A 174 34.73 35.71 9.32
CA ASP A 174 34.35 36.38 10.56
C ASP A 174 35.03 35.65 11.73
N ALA A 175 35.81 36.40 12.53
CA ALA A 175 36.90 35.91 13.39
C ALA A 175 36.45 35.18 14.69
N ARG A 176 35.25 34.59 14.72
CA ARG A 176 34.71 33.87 15.88
C ARG A 176 34.59 32.38 15.59
N ALA A 177 34.97 31.54 16.57
CA ALA A 177 34.94 30.06 16.59
C ALA A 177 33.90 29.28 15.72
N PRO A 178 32.67 29.75 15.44
CA PRO A 178 31.81 29.18 14.39
C PRO A 178 32.41 29.12 12.96
N THR A 179 33.56 29.74 12.66
CA THR A 179 34.15 29.71 11.30
C THR A 179 34.66 28.34 10.88
N GLN A 180 35.27 27.55 11.78
CA GLN A 180 35.95 26.32 11.39
C GLN A 180 34.99 25.17 11.04
N GLN A 181 33.87 25.09 11.76
CA GLN A 181 32.80 24.14 11.47
C GLN A 181 32.07 24.50 10.15
N ARG A 182 31.86 25.79 9.88
CA ARG A 182 31.31 26.23 8.58
C ARG A 182 32.27 25.98 7.42
N ILE A 183 33.58 26.10 7.65
CA ILE A 183 34.60 25.74 6.65
C ILE A 183 34.54 24.25 6.34
N SER A 184 34.45 23.37 7.36
CA SER A 184 34.35 21.93 7.13
C SER A 184 33.07 21.56 6.39
N GLU A 185 31.92 22.09 6.82
CA GLU A 185 30.62 21.84 6.16
C GLU A 185 30.64 22.28 4.68
N ALA A 186 31.20 23.46 4.37
CA ALA A 186 31.28 23.94 2.99
C ALA A 186 32.26 23.12 2.12
N LEU A 187 33.33 22.60 2.72
CA LEU A 187 34.26 21.68 2.04
C LEU A 187 33.60 20.32 1.76
N GLU A 188 32.91 19.76 2.75
CA GLU A 188 32.14 18.51 2.61
C GLU A 188 31.08 18.65 1.52
N GLN A 189 30.34 19.76 1.50
CA GLN A 189 29.33 20.01 0.48
C GLN A 189 29.92 20.05 -0.93
N ARG A 190 31.05 20.74 -1.13
CA ARG A 190 31.72 20.80 -2.44
C ARG A 190 32.32 19.47 -2.84
N GLN A 191 32.92 18.75 -1.91
CA GLN A 191 33.42 17.41 -2.17
C GLN A 191 32.27 16.48 -2.59
N GLY A 192 31.12 16.57 -1.93
CA GLY A 192 29.90 15.86 -2.30
C GLY A 192 29.41 16.21 -3.71
N GLN A 193 29.45 17.49 -4.10
CA GLN A 193 29.10 17.91 -5.47
C GLN A 193 30.01 17.31 -6.53
N VAL A 194 31.33 17.28 -6.29
CA VAL A 194 32.30 16.69 -7.22
C VAL A 194 32.05 15.18 -7.35
N LEU A 195 31.87 14.47 -6.24
CA LEU A 195 31.57 13.03 -6.26
C LEU A 195 30.24 12.74 -6.97
N ASN A 196 29.20 13.52 -6.70
CA ASN A 196 27.91 13.36 -7.37
C ASN A 196 28.02 13.58 -8.89
N ALA A 197 28.80 14.58 -9.33
CA ALA A 197 29.04 14.80 -10.76
C ALA A 197 29.81 13.64 -11.43
N LEU A 198 30.71 12.97 -10.70
CA LEU A 198 31.38 11.76 -11.19
C LEU A 198 30.42 10.58 -11.28
N VAL A 199 29.58 10.38 -10.26
CA VAL A 199 28.55 9.33 -10.26
C VAL A 199 27.58 9.54 -11.42
N GLN A 200 27.05 10.75 -11.61
CA GLN A 200 26.15 11.07 -12.72
C GLN A 200 26.75 10.78 -14.10
N LYS A 201 28.06 11.00 -14.27
CA LYS A 201 28.76 10.63 -15.51
C LYS A 201 28.91 9.12 -15.66
N ALA A 202 29.20 8.41 -14.57
CA ALA A 202 29.36 6.96 -14.58
C ALA A 202 28.02 6.23 -14.77
N THR A 203 26.91 6.80 -14.31
CA THR A 203 25.56 6.24 -14.45
C THR A 203 24.81 6.76 -15.68
N ALA A 204 25.48 7.47 -16.59
CA ALA A 204 24.88 7.96 -17.83
C ALA A 204 24.56 6.81 -18.81
N ASP A 205 25.31 5.71 -18.72
CA ASP A 205 25.04 4.47 -19.43
C ASP A 205 24.23 3.51 -18.53
N PRO A 206 23.25 2.76 -19.08
CA PRO A 206 22.48 1.81 -18.30
C PRO A 206 23.39 0.70 -17.76
N VAL A 207 23.46 0.58 -16.44
CA VAL A 207 24.15 -0.51 -15.75
C VAL A 207 23.16 -1.66 -15.58
N GLU A 208 23.51 -2.85 -16.07
CA GLU A 208 22.73 -4.06 -15.80
C GLU A 208 22.58 -4.24 -14.28
N HIS A 209 21.33 -4.32 -13.82
CA HIS A 209 21.04 -4.55 -12.42
C HIS A 209 21.42 -5.99 -12.09
N GLN A 210 22.25 -6.16 -11.06
CA GLN A 210 22.50 -7.48 -10.49
C GLN A 210 21.19 -7.99 -9.89
N ASP A 211 20.85 -9.25 -10.18
CA ASP A 211 19.71 -9.95 -9.57
C ASP A 211 19.99 -10.22 -8.09
N ASP A 212 19.78 -9.20 -7.25
CA ASP A 212 19.81 -9.37 -5.80
C ASP A 212 18.42 -9.80 -5.29
N PRO A 213 18.31 -10.98 -4.66
CA PRO A 213 17.03 -11.45 -4.13
C PRO A 213 16.47 -10.55 -3.02
N ILE A 214 17.30 -9.76 -2.32
CA ILE A 214 16.83 -8.81 -1.31
C ILE A 214 16.19 -7.60 -1.99
N TRP A 215 16.75 -7.12 -3.10
CA TRP A 215 16.12 -6.03 -3.87
C TRP A 215 14.76 -6.45 -4.42
N GLN A 216 14.65 -7.68 -4.93
CA GLN A 216 13.37 -8.24 -5.40
C GLN A 216 12.32 -8.31 -4.27
N GLN A 217 12.71 -8.65 -3.04
CA GLN A 217 11.80 -8.68 -1.89
C GLN A 217 11.34 -7.30 -1.43
N LEU A 218 12.08 -6.25 -1.78
CA LEU A 218 11.81 -4.86 -1.43
C LEU A 218 11.08 -4.10 -2.55
N GLU A 219 10.71 -4.78 -3.63
CA GLU A 219 9.90 -4.18 -4.68
C GLU A 219 8.52 -3.75 -4.17
N PRO A 220 7.99 -2.60 -4.64
CA PRO A 220 6.64 -2.16 -4.29
C PRO A 220 5.60 -3.18 -4.75
N VAL A 221 4.63 -3.46 -3.88
CA VAL A 221 3.52 -4.38 -4.22
C VAL A 221 2.33 -3.61 -4.76
N ALA A 222 1.78 -4.10 -5.88
CA ALA A 222 0.57 -3.55 -6.47
C ALA A 222 -0.67 -3.90 -5.63
N GLN A 223 -1.48 -2.89 -5.32
CA GLN A 223 -2.80 -3.06 -4.70
C GLN A 223 -3.79 -3.70 -5.68
N GLY A 224 -4.71 -4.50 -5.18
CA GLY A 224 -5.79 -5.11 -5.95
C GLY A 224 -7.06 -4.23 -6.03
N ASP A 225 -7.99 -4.65 -6.88
CA ASP A 225 -9.21 -3.88 -7.23
C ASP A 225 -10.18 -3.67 -6.06
N LEU A 226 -10.19 -4.56 -5.08
CA LEU A 226 -11.07 -4.50 -3.91
C LEU A 226 -10.48 -3.66 -2.78
N GLU A 227 -9.22 -3.23 -2.88
CA GLU A 227 -8.54 -2.44 -1.86
C GLU A 227 -8.81 -0.95 -2.04
N ILE A 228 -8.65 -0.19 -0.96
CA ILE A 228 -8.71 1.28 -1.03
C ILE A 228 -7.39 1.77 -1.65
N PRO A 229 -7.41 2.51 -2.79
CA PRO A 229 -6.20 3.02 -3.40
C PRO A 229 -5.40 3.90 -2.43
N LYS A 230 -4.06 3.82 -2.45
CA LYS A 230 -3.15 4.54 -1.52
C LYS A 230 -3.51 6.03 -1.36
N GLY A 231 -3.86 6.71 -2.45
CA GLY A 231 -4.26 8.12 -2.45
C GLY A 231 -5.61 8.43 -1.80
N GLN A 232 -6.45 7.41 -1.55
CA GLN A 232 -7.80 7.51 -1.02
C GLN A 232 -7.94 6.97 0.42
N ILE A 233 -6.91 6.32 0.97
CA ILE A 233 -6.93 5.76 2.34
C ILE A 233 -7.19 6.85 3.40
N GLY A 234 -6.83 8.11 3.10
CA GLY A 234 -7.07 9.26 3.95
C GLY A 234 -6.21 9.27 5.22
N SER A 235 -6.50 10.21 6.12
CA SER A 235 -5.76 10.38 7.38
C SER A 235 -6.18 9.36 8.45
N VAL A 236 -5.37 9.20 9.51
CA VAL A 236 -5.70 8.36 10.67
C VAL A 236 -7.05 8.74 11.28
N ALA A 237 -7.34 10.05 11.39
CA ALA A 237 -8.61 10.54 11.92
C ALA A 237 -9.80 10.18 11.02
N HIS A 238 -9.61 10.27 9.69
CA HIS A 238 -10.62 9.85 8.73
C HIS A 238 -10.93 8.36 8.86
N ARG A 239 -9.90 7.49 8.88
CA ARG A 239 -10.07 6.05 9.04
C ARG A 239 -10.76 5.67 10.35
N LYS A 240 -10.37 6.31 11.46
CA LYS A 240 -11.01 6.07 12.76
C LYS A 240 -12.50 6.42 12.73
N ARG A 241 -12.87 7.56 12.14
CA ARG A 241 -14.27 7.94 11.96
C ARG A 241 -15.02 6.92 11.10
N ARG A 242 -14.44 6.56 9.95
CA ARG A 242 -15.05 5.60 9.02
C ARG A 242 -15.25 4.23 9.68
N ARG A 243 -14.28 3.76 10.46
CA ARG A 243 -14.40 2.53 11.26
C ARG A 243 -15.57 2.60 12.23
N GLN A 244 -15.71 3.68 12.98
CA GLN A 244 -16.83 3.88 13.91
C GLN A 244 -18.19 3.87 13.20
N GLU A 245 -18.29 4.50 12.02
CA GLU A 245 -19.50 4.46 11.19
C GLU A 245 -19.86 3.03 10.78
N LEU A 246 -18.88 2.26 10.29
CA LEU A 246 -19.09 0.88 9.85
C LEU A 246 -19.41 -0.07 11.02
N GLU A 247 -18.74 0.09 12.16
CA GLU A 247 -19.03 -0.67 13.38
C GLU A 247 -20.45 -0.40 13.91
N ALA A 248 -20.92 0.85 13.79
CA ALA A 248 -22.30 1.21 14.16
C ALA A 248 -23.33 0.56 13.22
N LEU A 249 -23.04 0.51 11.92
CA LEU A 249 -23.89 -0.16 10.93
C LEU A 249 -23.92 -1.68 11.13
N SER A 250 -22.82 -2.28 11.59
CA SER A 250 -22.73 -3.71 11.90
C SER A 250 -23.48 -4.13 13.17
N ASN A 251 -23.83 -3.19 14.07
CA ASN A 251 -24.51 -3.46 15.34
C ASN A 251 -25.70 -2.50 15.60
N PRO A 252 -26.86 -2.73 14.97
CA PRO A 252 -28.04 -1.87 15.16
C PRO A 252 -28.65 -1.92 16.59
N GLN A 253 -28.23 -2.85 17.46
CA GLN A 253 -28.79 -3.01 18.83
C GLN A 253 -28.26 -2.04 19.90
N LYS A 254 -27.37 -1.10 19.58
CA LYS A 254 -26.86 -0.10 20.55
C LYS A 254 -27.46 1.30 20.36
N GLN A 255 -28.75 1.41 20.05
CA GLN A 255 -29.49 2.63 20.36
C GLN A 255 -30.07 2.51 21.78
N PRO A 256 -29.79 3.43 22.72
CA PRO A 256 -30.47 3.43 24.00
C PRO A 256 -31.96 3.66 23.73
N ALA A 257 -32.80 2.74 24.21
CA ALA A 257 -34.23 2.96 24.26
C ALA A 257 -34.47 4.31 24.95
N SER A 258 -34.98 5.28 24.19
CA SER A 258 -35.51 6.51 24.75
C SER A 258 -36.58 6.12 25.77
N ALA A 259 -36.37 6.52 27.02
CA ALA A 259 -37.32 6.34 28.09
C ALA A 259 -38.61 7.11 27.74
N GLU A 260 -39.72 6.38 27.60
CA GLU A 260 -41.07 6.89 27.82
C GLU A 260 -41.48 6.63 29.27
#